data_AF-A0A7S2M068-F1
#
_entry.id   AF-A0A7S2M068-F1
#
_cell.length_a   1.000
_cell.length_b   1.000
_cell.length_c   1.000
_cell.angle_alpha   90.00
_cell.angle_beta   90.00
_cell.angle_gamma   90.00
#
_symmetry.space_group_name_H-M   'P 1'
#
loop_
_entity.id
_entity.type
_entity.pdbx_description
1 polymer ?
#
loop_
_entity_poly.entity_id
_entity_poly.type
_entity_poly.pdbx_seq_one_letter_code
_entity_poly.pdbx_strand_id
1 'polypeptide(L)'
;GDLHGDYDQAQLILTRLGLMGKEGEWTGGDTILVQTGDVTDRGDASGPIFKTLFRLQDEAPKAGGEVILLIGNHELMNMQGDFRYATPADTASLGPEGGREAAFAADG
;
A
#
# COMPACT_ATOMS: atom_id res chain seq x y z
N GLY A 1 8.65 -5.15 3.30
CA GLY A 1 8.56 -6.51 2.77
C GLY A 1 7.20 -6.72 2.15
N ASP A 2 7.05 -7.81 1.43
CA ASP A 2 5.96 -8.02 0.48
C ASP A 2 4.60 -8.15 1.18
N LEU A 3 3.60 -7.38 0.74
CA LEU A 3 2.24 -7.41 1.28
C LEU A 3 1.25 -8.10 0.35
N HIS A 4 1.47 -8.03 -0.97
CA HIS A 4 0.72 -8.79 -1.98
C HIS A 4 -0.80 -8.82 -1.76
N GLY A 5 -1.41 -7.66 -1.57
CA GLY A 5 -2.86 -7.55 -1.44
C GLY A 5 -3.45 -8.21 -0.18
N ASP A 6 -2.64 -8.62 0.80
CA ASP A 6 -3.11 -9.15 2.09
C ASP A 6 -3.30 -8.02 3.12
N TYR A 7 -4.48 -7.38 3.07
CA TYR A 7 -4.79 -6.23 3.91
C TYR A 7 -4.84 -6.61 5.41
N ASP A 8 -5.37 -7.78 5.75
CA ASP A 8 -5.51 -8.21 7.15
C ASP A 8 -4.13 -8.40 7.79
N GLN A 9 -3.18 -9.02 7.09
CA GLN A 9 -1.80 -9.14 7.58
C GLN A 9 -1.08 -7.79 7.64
N ALA A 10 -1.28 -6.91 6.65
CA ALA A 10 -0.71 -5.57 6.66
C ALA A 10 -1.18 -4.78 7.91
N GLN A 11 -2.48 -4.77 8.18
CA GLN A 11 -3.04 -4.11 9.36
C GLN A 11 -2.52 -4.74 10.66
N LEU A 12 -2.49 -6.07 10.73
CA LEU A 12 -2.01 -6.80 11.91
C LEU A 12 -0.57 -6.41 12.26
N ILE A 13 0.33 -6.40 11.27
CA ILE A 13 1.74 -6.10 11.47
C ILE A 13 1.94 -4.64 11.86
N LEU A 14 1.34 -3.69 11.13
CA LEU A 14 1.47 -2.26 11.43
C LEU A 14 0.94 -1.91 12.83
N THR A 15 -0.17 -2.52 13.24
CA THR A 15 -0.73 -2.34 14.59
C THR A 15 0.17 -2.95 15.66
N ARG A 16 0.69 -4.16 15.44
CA ARG A 16 1.59 -4.84 16.41
C ARG A 16 2.92 -4.13 16.58
N LEU A 17 3.42 -3.47 15.54
CA LEU A 17 4.62 -2.64 15.59
C LEU A 17 4.38 -1.26 16.22
N GLY A 18 3.12 -0.90 16.53
CA GLY A 18 2.78 0.41 17.07
C GLY A 18 2.87 1.55 16.04
N LEU A 19 2.95 1.22 14.74
CA LEU A 19 3.02 2.20 13.65
C LEU A 19 1.63 2.70 13.24
N MET A 20 0.60 1.91 13.51
CA MET A 20 -0.79 2.22 13.16
C MET A 20 -1.73 1.97 14.35
N GLY A 21 -2.65 2.90 14.58
CA GLY A 21 -3.71 2.79 15.56
C GLY A 21 -4.96 2.08 15.04
N LYS A 22 -6.02 2.08 15.86
CA LYS A 22 -7.25 1.31 15.58
C LYS A 22 -8.08 1.89 14.43
N GLU A 23 -7.94 3.18 14.16
CA GLU A 23 -8.64 3.90 13.10
C GLU A 23 -7.78 4.04 11.84
N GLY A 24 -6.60 3.38 11.79
CA GLY A 24 -5.65 3.46 10.69
C GLY A 24 -4.77 4.72 10.70
N GLU A 25 -4.71 5.42 11.83
CA GLU A 25 -3.90 6.60 12.07
C GLU A 25 -2.45 6.26 12.42
N TRP A 26 -1.50 7.14 12.10
CA TRP A 26 -0.10 7.00 12.49
C TRP A 26 0.07 7.11 14.00
N THR A 27 0.72 6.10 14.58
CA THR A 27 1.07 6.06 16.01
C THR A 27 2.56 5.84 16.26
N GLY A 28 3.38 5.80 15.20
CA GLY A 28 4.80 5.43 15.26
C GLY A 28 5.75 6.51 15.81
N GLY A 29 5.26 7.69 16.21
CA GLY A 29 6.10 8.77 16.73
C GLY A 29 7.14 9.23 15.70
N ASP A 30 8.42 9.24 16.10
CA ASP A 30 9.59 9.59 15.29
C ASP A 30 10.18 8.41 14.49
N THR A 31 9.47 7.29 14.42
CA THR A 31 9.92 6.11 13.67
C THR A 31 9.94 6.36 12.16
N ILE A 32 10.95 5.78 11.49
CA ILE A 32 11.02 5.69 10.03
C ILE A 32 10.56 4.30 9.60
N LEU A 33 9.43 4.22 8.90
CA LEU A 33 8.95 3.02 8.24
C LEU A 33 9.44 3.01 6.78
N VAL A 34 10.18 1.97 6.39
CA VAL A 34 10.54 1.74 4.99
C VAL A 34 9.77 0.53 4.47
N GLN A 35 8.81 0.76 3.56
CA GLN A 35 8.18 -0.29 2.80
C GLN A 35 8.91 -0.50 1.47
N THR A 36 9.40 -1.72 1.25
CA THR A 36 10.34 -2.09 0.18
C THR A 36 9.67 -2.52 -1.13
N GLY A 37 8.41 -2.17 -1.34
CA GLY A 37 7.62 -2.58 -2.51
C GLY A 37 6.89 -3.92 -2.35
N ASP A 38 6.38 -4.42 -3.48
CA ASP A 38 5.57 -5.64 -3.60
C ASP A 38 4.31 -5.58 -2.70
N VAL A 39 3.62 -4.44 -2.79
CA VAL A 39 2.35 -4.18 -2.11
C VAL A 39 1.19 -4.85 -2.84
N THR A 40 1.27 -4.91 -4.17
CA THR A 40 0.17 -5.36 -5.03
C THR A 40 0.32 -6.79 -5.55
N ASP A 41 -0.71 -7.26 -6.29
CA ASP A 41 -0.86 -8.58 -6.89
C ASP A 41 -0.98 -9.74 -5.89
N ARG A 42 -1.38 -10.91 -6.40
CA ARG A 42 -1.59 -12.21 -5.69
C ARG A 42 -2.76 -12.24 -4.70
N GLY A 43 -2.89 -11.23 -3.85
CA GLY A 43 -4.05 -11.05 -2.96
C GLY A 43 -5.12 -10.15 -3.60
N ASP A 44 -6.19 -9.89 -2.84
CA ASP A 44 -7.42 -9.27 -3.34
C ASP A 44 -7.65 -7.82 -2.89
N ALA A 45 -6.75 -7.26 -2.06
CA ALA A 45 -7.00 -6.01 -1.36
C ALA A 45 -5.86 -4.99 -1.41
N SER A 46 -5.19 -4.84 -2.57
CA SER A 46 -4.11 -3.84 -2.75
C SER A 46 -4.56 -2.41 -2.51
N GLY A 47 -5.76 -2.02 -2.97
CA GLY A 47 -6.25 -0.65 -2.85
C GLY A 47 -6.36 -0.16 -1.41
N PRO A 48 -7.02 -0.90 -0.50
CA PRO A 48 -7.02 -0.60 0.94
C PRO A 48 -5.61 -0.48 1.55
N ILE A 49 -4.65 -1.31 1.12
CA ILE A 49 -3.26 -1.23 1.59
C ILE A 49 -2.62 0.08 1.13
N PHE A 50 -2.67 0.41 -0.17
CA PHE A 50 -2.13 1.68 -0.68
C PHE A 50 -2.75 2.88 0.00
N LYS A 51 -4.09 2.90 0.16
CA LYS A 51 -4.79 3.97 0.88
C LYS A 51 -4.28 4.14 2.31
N THR A 52 -4.01 3.04 3.00
CA THR A 52 -3.46 3.06 4.35
C THR A 52 -2.03 3.59 4.35
N LEU A 53 -1.17 3.07 3.47
CA LEU A 53 0.23 3.49 3.39
C LEU A 53 0.38 4.97 3.04
N PHE A 54 -0.41 5.48 2.09
CA PHE A 54 -0.41 6.90 1.73
C PHE A 54 -0.89 7.78 2.88
N ARG A 55 -1.95 7.38 3.60
CA ARG A 55 -2.38 8.09 4.79
C ARG A 55 -1.30 8.15 5.86
N LEU A 56 -0.64 7.02 6.15
CA LEU A 56 0.44 6.97 7.14
C LEU A 56 1.63 7.84 6.70
N GLN A 57 1.93 7.87 5.39
CA GLN A 57 2.95 8.76 4.82
C GLN A 57 2.63 10.24 5.01
N ASP A 58 1.36 10.64 4.89
CA ASP A 58 0.92 12.02 5.15
C ASP A 58 0.87 12.39 6.65
N GLU A 59 0.74 11.40 7.53
CA GLU A 59 0.60 11.61 8.98
C GLU A 59 1.94 11.54 9.72
N ALA A 60 2.86 10.66 9.33
CA ALA A 60 4.12 10.42 10.04
C ALA A 60 4.97 11.69 10.26
N PRO A 61 5.18 12.58 9.26
CA PRO A 61 5.96 13.80 9.44
C PRO A 61 5.40 14.75 10.51
N LYS A 62 4.09 14.71 10.76
CA LYS A 62 3.43 15.55 11.79
C LYS A 62 3.82 15.13 13.20
N ALA A 63 4.27 13.89 13.37
CA ALA A 63 4.75 13.33 14.64
C ALA A 63 6.30 13.21 14.70
N GLY A 64 7.01 13.70 13.68
CA GLY A 64 8.47 13.59 13.58
C GLY A 64 8.99 12.29 12.95
N GLY A 65 8.10 11.43 12.47
CA GLY A 65 8.44 10.18 11.79
C GLY A 65 8.40 10.32 10.26
N GLU A 66 8.58 9.20 9.57
CA GLU A 66 8.59 9.15 8.10
C GLU A 66 8.09 7.79 7.59
N VAL A 67 7.39 7.79 6.46
CA VAL A 67 7.08 6.56 5.72
C VAL A 67 7.65 6.67 4.31
N ILE A 68 8.60 5.80 4.01
CA ILE A 68 9.26 5.70 2.70
C ILE A 68 8.67 4.50 1.97
N LEU A 69 8.02 4.75 0.84
CA LEU A 69 7.43 3.73 -0.01
C LEU A 69 8.33 3.55 -1.25
N LEU A 70 8.89 2.35 -1.40
CA LEU A 70 9.68 1.96 -2.56
C LEU A 70 8.84 1.17 -3.56
N ILE A 71 9.25 1.22 -4.83
CA ILE A 71 8.62 0.47 -5.93
C ILE A 71 9.27 -0.91 -6.00
N GLY A 72 8.45 -1.96 -5.88
CA GLY A 72 8.87 -3.35 -6.09
C GLY A 72 8.72 -3.78 -7.55
N ASN A 73 9.04 -5.04 -7.83
CA ASN A 73 8.86 -5.58 -9.18
C ASN A 73 7.37 -5.68 -9.55
N HIS A 74 6.48 -5.93 -8.59
CA HIS A 74 5.05 -5.96 -8.87
C HIS A 74 4.50 -4.58 -9.23
N GLU A 75 4.86 -3.52 -8.52
CA GLU A 75 4.47 -2.17 -8.92
C GLU A 75 5.01 -1.81 -10.32
N LEU A 76 6.28 -2.15 -10.60
CA LEU A 76 6.87 -1.90 -11.92
C LEU A 76 6.15 -2.65 -13.05
N MET A 77 5.78 -3.93 -12.84
CA MET A 77 5.01 -4.70 -13.81
C MET A 77 3.66 -4.04 -14.11
N ASN A 78 2.96 -3.58 -13.06
CA ASN A 78 1.67 -2.93 -13.20
C ASN A 78 1.76 -1.59 -13.94
N MET A 79 2.78 -0.78 -13.66
CA MET A 79 3.07 0.45 -14.41
C MET A 79 3.38 0.20 -15.89
N GLN A 80 3.84 -1.00 -16.24
CA GLN A 80 4.12 -1.44 -17.61
C GLN A 80 2.91 -2.12 -18.29
N GLY A 81 1.77 -2.24 -17.59
CA GLY A 81 0.58 -2.94 -18.09
C GLY A 81 0.65 -4.46 -18.01
N ASP A 82 1.60 -5.02 -17.26
CA ASP A 82 1.68 -6.46 -17.01
C ASP A 82 0.89 -6.84 -15.75
N PHE A 83 -0.36 -7.27 -15.95
CA PHE A 83 -1.30 -7.61 -14.88
C PHE A 83 -1.46 -9.13 -14.64
N ARG A 84 -0.50 -9.94 -15.07
CA ARG A 84 -0.63 -11.42 -15.02
C ARG A 84 -0.88 -11.99 -13.62
N TYR A 85 -0.54 -11.25 -12.56
CA TYR A 85 -0.70 -11.66 -11.16
C TYR A 85 -1.87 -10.96 -10.45
N ALA A 86 -2.61 -10.11 -11.15
CA ALA A 86 -3.75 -9.41 -10.61
C ALA A 86 -4.96 -10.34 -10.54
N THR A 87 -5.74 -10.24 -9.46
CA THR A 87 -7.05 -10.87 -9.39
C THR A 87 -8.14 -9.85 -9.80
N PRO A 88 -9.32 -10.31 -10.24
CA PRO A 88 -10.45 -9.40 -10.47
C PRO A 88 -10.87 -8.63 -9.22
N ALA A 89 -10.79 -9.25 -8.04
CA ALA A 89 -11.10 -8.62 -6.77
C ALA A 89 -10.07 -7.54 -6.42
N ASP A 90 -8.79 -7.83 -6.62
CA ASP A 90 -7.70 -6.86 -6.41
C ASP A 90 -7.85 -5.65 -7.32
N THR A 91 -8.16 -5.88 -8.59
CA THR A 91 -8.45 -4.82 -9.57
C THR A 91 -9.62 -3.96 -9.12
N ALA A 92 -10.71 -4.56 -8.64
CA ALA A 92 -11.85 -3.83 -8.12
C ALA A 92 -11.52 -3.05 -6.84
N SER A 93 -10.56 -3.52 -6.03
CA SER A 93 -10.12 -2.86 -4.79
C SER A 93 -9.45 -1.51 -5.02
N LEU A 94 -8.87 -1.29 -6.20
CA LEU A 94 -8.13 -0.07 -6.56
C LEU A 94 -9.04 1.12 -6.92
N GLY A 95 -10.33 0.89 -7.15
CA GLY A 95 -11.33 1.94 -7.36
C GLY A 95 -12.10 1.85 -8.69
N PRO A 96 -13.17 2.64 -8.85
CA PRO A 96 -14.13 2.49 -9.95
C PRO A 96 -13.75 3.20 -11.25
N GLU A 97 -12.91 4.25 -11.22
CA GLU A 97 -12.57 5.02 -12.42
C GLU A 97 -11.23 4.56 -13.01
N GLY A 98 -11.26 4.11 -14.28
CA GLY A 98 -10.08 3.73 -15.05
C GLY A 98 -9.41 2.39 -14.69
N GLY A 99 -9.86 1.73 -13.62
CA GLY A 99 -9.42 0.39 -13.23
C GLY A 99 -7.93 0.33 -12.87
N ARG A 100 -7.36 -0.86 -12.96
CA ARG A 100 -5.94 -1.09 -12.60
C ARG A 100 -4.97 -0.27 -13.45
N GLU A 101 -5.26 -0.08 -14.73
CA GLU A 101 -4.43 0.74 -15.63
C GLU A 101 -4.32 2.19 -15.14
N ALA A 102 -5.45 2.81 -14.78
CA ALA A 102 -5.43 4.18 -14.25
C ALA A 102 -4.75 4.25 -12.88
N ALA A 103 -4.96 3.25 -12.02
CA ALA A 103 -4.34 3.21 -10.69
C ALA A 103 -2.80 3.13 -10.72
N PHE A 104 -2.19 2.72 -11.83
CA PHE A 104 -0.73 2.64 -12.03
C PHE A 104 -0.22 3.58 -13.14
N ALA A 105 -1.03 4.53 -13.59
CA ALA A 105 -0.62 5.54 -14.55
C ALA A 105 0.36 6.54 -13.93
N ALA A 106 1.17 7.21 -14.77
CA ALA A 106 2.20 8.15 -14.30
C ALA A 106 1.64 9.43 -13.67
N ASP A 107 0.35 9.71 -13.88
CA ASP A 107 -0.42 10.83 -13.35
C ASP A 107 -1.45 10.43 -12.28
N GLY A 108 -1.46 9.15 -11.88
CA GLY A 108 -2.33 8.58 -10.84
C GLY A 108 -1.89 8.92 -9.42
#